data_AF-A0A5C6MLX2-F1
#
_entry.id   AF-A0A5C6MLX2-F1
#
_cell.length_a   1.000
_cell.length_b   1.000
_cell.length_c   1.000
_cell.angle_alpha   90.00
_cell.angle_beta   90.00
_cell.angle_gamma   90.00
#
_symmetry.space_group_name_H-M   'P 1'
#
loop_
_entity.id
_entity.type
_entity.pdbx_description
1 polymer ?
#
loop_
_entity_poly.entity_id
_entity_poly.type
_entity_poly.pdbx_seq_one_letter_code
_entity_poly.pdbx_strand_id
1 'polypeptide(L)'
;MVGVHICICAPNSRFACLLREDEGDGDFDPSVEASGGQSYTSAGTARMFKLRRSMHQLASLRTQKEKEVLTAREELKLCHQKIQSVTEQRNDLEEEIERQKEAERSAVVFRLRAQHKHVCLMLHNEEELRSRIKAELKQHELELNKVELELGRLSLFQQEVREEEEAYKLHKAQKAVLRLQQQRKASQNMQLKRQHLINEQAAEKMKMEAEHQRKAEASRLSHMITDKYLKETIKRINQQKAEEEQQRMEMQKRRTQAAESLKSNIEANKTHITITSAAEAAAEKQSHCY
;
A
#
# COMPACT_ATOMS: atom_id res chain seq x y z
N MET A 1 -36.67 -36.52 15.20
CA MET A 1 -35.62 -36.50 14.17
C MET A 1 -35.25 -35.04 13.96
N VAL A 2 -34.44 -34.42 14.82
CA VAL A 2 -32.98 -34.53 14.96
C VAL A 2 -32.26 -34.44 13.61
N GLY A 3 -31.65 -33.29 13.36
CA GLY A 3 -30.84 -32.95 12.20
C GLY A 3 -30.16 -31.60 12.41
N VAL A 4 -29.48 -31.49 13.55
CA VAL A 4 -28.68 -30.33 13.97
C VAL A 4 -27.43 -30.30 13.10
N HIS A 5 -27.27 -29.28 12.25
CA HIS A 5 -25.96 -28.94 11.68
C HIS A 5 -25.35 -27.79 12.48
N ILE A 6 -24.55 -28.18 13.47
CA ILE A 6 -23.59 -27.36 14.18
C ILE A 6 -22.53 -26.88 13.16
N CYS A 7 -22.41 -25.57 12.96
CA CYS A 7 -21.20 -24.95 12.42
C CYS A 7 -20.48 -24.27 13.59
N ILE A 8 -19.47 -24.96 14.12
CA ILE A 8 -18.46 -24.37 14.99
C ILE A 8 -17.51 -23.61 14.07
N CYS A 9 -17.54 -22.28 14.13
CA CYS A 9 -16.44 -21.44 13.67
C CYS A 9 -15.98 -20.58 14.85
N ALA A 10 -14.72 -20.77 15.22
CA ALA A 10 -14.06 -20.17 16.35
C ALA A 10 -13.99 -18.63 16.26
N PRO A 11 -14.00 -17.92 17.40
CA PRO A 11 -13.93 -16.46 17.44
C PRO A 11 -12.47 -16.01 17.58
N ASN A 12 -11.76 -15.82 16.47
CA ASN A 12 -10.65 -14.86 16.40
C ASN A 12 -10.13 -14.66 14.97
N SER A 13 -10.79 -13.77 14.24
CA SER A 13 -10.17 -13.05 13.13
C SER A 13 -10.87 -11.71 13.01
N ARG A 14 -10.21 -10.66 13.51
CA ARG A 14 -10.54 -9.27 13.19
C ARG A 14 -10.20 -9.05 11.72
N PHE A 15 -11.16 -9.25 10.84
CA PHE A 15 -11.20 -8.60 9.55
C PHE A 15 -12.54 -7.88 9.43
N ALA A 16 -12.57 -6.66 9.94
CA ALA A 16 -13.64 -5.72 9.65
C ALA A 16 -13.57 -5.38 8.16
N CYS A 17 -14.46 -5.97 7.37
CA CYS A 17 -14.79 -5.47 6.04
C CYS A 17 -15.49 -4.11 6.21
N LEU A 18 -14.71 -3.03 6.20
CA LEU A 18 -15.21 -1.70 5.91
C LEU A 18 -15.55 -1.66 4.41
N LEU A 19 -16.82 -1.88 4.08
CA LEU A 19 -17.37 -1.39 2.82
C LEU A 19 -17.40 0.13 2.90
N ARG A 20 -16.37 0.75 2.33
CA ARG A 20 -16.32 2.18 2.09
C ARG A 20 -17.03 2.43 0.76
N GLU A 21 -18.26 2.89 0.85
CA GLU A 21 -18.93 3.57 -0.26
C GLU A 21 -18.21 4.91 -0.44
N ASP A 22 -17.19 4.93 -1.31
CA ASP A 22 -16.61 6.19 -1.79
C ASP A 22 -17.54 6.75 -2.88
N GLU A 23 -18.64 7.39 -2.47
CA GLU A 23 -19.31 8.41 -3.28
C GLU A 23 -18.42 9.67 -3.24
N GLY A 24 -17.45 9.69 -4.14
CA GLY A 24 -16.64 10.86 -4.42
C GLY A 24 -17.19 11.59 -5.63
N ASP A 25 -18.00 12.61 -5.39
CA ASP A 25 -18.27 13.69 -6.34
C ASP A 25 -16.94 14.33 -6.75
N GLY A 26 -16.48 13.98 -7.95
CA GLY A 26 -15.40 14.66 -8.63
C GLY A 26 -15.94 15.13 -9.97
N ASP A 27 -16.12 16.45 -10.10
CA ASP A 27 -16.35 17.15 -11.37
C ASP A 27 -15.39 16.59 -12.43
N PHE A 28 -15.92 15.71 -13.27
CA PHE A 28 -15.23 15.20 -14.43
C PHE A 28 -15.57 16.15 -15.58
N ASP A 29 -14.71 17.15 -15.79
CA ASP A 29 -14.74 18.01 -16.96
C ASP A 29 -14.72 17.14 -18.24
N PRO A 30 -15.81 17.08 -19.01
CA PRO A 30 -15.93 16.21 -20.17
C PRO A 30 -15.34 16.91 -21.40
N SER A 31 -14.09 17.36 -21.32
CA SER A 31 -13.46 18.16 -22.37
C SER A 31 -12.09 17.60 -22.74
N VAL A 32 -12.03 16.30 -23.02
CA VAL A 32 -10.99 15.73 -23.89
C VAL A 32 -11.69 14.88 -24.94
N GLU A 33 -12.11 15.54 -26.00
CA GLU A 33 -12.43 14.92 -27.28
C GLU A 33 -11.22 14.11 -27.75
N ALA A 34 -11.27 12.80 -27.50
CA ALA A 34 -10.42 11.84 -28.16
C ALA A 34 -11.21 11.24 -29.33
N SER A 35 -10.78 11.64 -30.53
CA SER A 35 -11.10 11.08 -31.84
C SER A 35 -11.78 9.70 -31.84
N GLY A 36 -13.01 9.63 -32.37
CA GLY A 36 -13.52 8.53 -33.20
C GLY A 36 -13.59 7.11 -32.61
N GLY A 37 -13.32 6.89 -31.33
CA GLY A 37 -13.53 5.61 -30.68
C GLY A 37 -14.92 5.57 -30.07
N GLN A 38 -15.82 4.74 -30.62
CA GLN A 38 -17.08 4.40 -29.95
C GLN A 38 -16.77 4.09 -28.49
N SER A 39 -17.27 4.92 -27.56
CA SER A 39 -17.18 4.57 -26.15
C SER A 39 -17.90 3.23 -26.00
N TYR A 40 -17.20 2.24 -25.44
CA TYR A 40 -17.82 0.95 -25.17
C TYR A 40 -18.93 1.19 -24.15
N THR A 41 -20.15 1.39 -24.64
CA THR A 41 -21.27 1.74 -23.78
C THR A 41 -21.49 0.61 -22.79
N SER A 42 -21.69 0.97 -21.51
CA SER A 42 -21.99 0.00 -20.44
C SER A 42 -23.14 -0.95 -20.84
N ALA A 43 -24.10 -0.43 -21.60
CA ALA A 43 -25.19 -1.20 -22.20
C ALA A 43 -24.74 -2.27 -23.21
N GLY A 44 -23.81 -1.94 -24.13
CA GLY A 44 -23.26 -2.92 -25.09
C GLY A 44 -22.49 -4.04 -24.39
N THR A 45 -21.65 -3.68 -23.42
CA THR A 45 -20.91 -4.65 -22.60
C THR A 45 -21.85 -5.58 -21.83
N ALA A 46 -22.92 -5.04 -21.24
CA ALA A 46 -23.92 -5.84 -20.55
C ALA A 46 -24.67 -6.80 -21.49
N ARG A 47 -24.97 -6.39 -22.73
CA ARG A 47 -25.60 -7.27 -23.74
C ARG A 47 -24.68 -8.43 -24.12
N MET A 48 -23.41 -8.14 -24.43
CA MET A 48 -22.39 -9.15 -24.74
C MET A 48 -22.28 -10.22 -23.64
N PHE A 49 -22.14 -9.81 -22.38
CA PHE A 49 -22.05 -10.75 -21.25
C PHE A 49 -23.33 -11.56 -21.05
N LYS A 50 -24.51 -10.94 -21.19
CA LYS A 50 -25.81 -11.65 -21.11
C LYS A 50 -25.91 -12.73 -22.18
N LEU A 51 -25.53 -12.39 -23.41
CA LEU A 51 -25.58 -13.30 -24.54
C LEU A 51 -24.58 -14.46 -24.36
N ARG A 52 -23.33 -14.17 -23.99
CA ARG A 52 -22.34 -15.21 -23.66
C ARG A 52 -22.83 -16.18 -22.58
N ARG A 53 -23.43 -15.64 -21.52
CA ARG A 53 -23.99 -16.45 -20.42
C ARG A 53 -25.17 -17.31 -20.89
N SER A 54 -26.09 -16.72 -21.65
CA SER A 54 -27.24 -17.44 -22.21
C SER A 54 -26.80 -18.61 -23.09
N MET A 55 -25.81 -18.40 -23.95
CA MET A 55 -25.23 -19.47 -24.78
C MET A 55 -24.63 -20.60 -23.94
N HIS A 56 -23.88 -20.28 -22.89
CA HIS A 56 -23.33 -21.30 -21.98
C HIS A 56 -24.42 -22.09 -21.26
N GLN A 57 -25.48 -21.40 -20.79
CA GLN A 57 -26.61 -22.04 -20.13
C GLN A 57 -27.33 -23.01 -21.08
N LEU A 58 -27.62 -22.59 -22.30
CA LEU A 58 -28.24 -23.46 -23.30
C LEU A 58 -27.35 -24.64 -23.68
N ALA A 59 -26.04 -24.44 -23.80
CA ALA A 59 -25.10 -25.54 -24.05
C ALA A 59 -25.12 -26.58 -22.92
N SER A 60 -25.10 -26.12 -21.66
CA SER A 60 -25.22 -27.03 -20.51
C SER A 60 -26.57 -27.77 -20.49
N LEU A 61 -27.66 -27.07 -20.79
CA LEU A 61 -29.00 -27.66 -20.85
C LEU A 61 -29.12 -28.69 -21.98
N ARG A 62 -28.50 -28.45 -23.14
CA ARG A 62 -28.44 -29.41 -24.23
C ARG A 62 -27.78 -30.71 -23.77
N THR A 63 -26.59 -30.62 -23.16
CA THR A 63 -25.89 -31.82 -22.66
C THR A 63 -26.67 -32.57 -21.59
N GLN A 64 -27.49 -31.85 -20.79
CA GLN A 64 -28.38 -32.48 -19.83
C GLN A 64 -29.52 -33.24 -20.55
N LYS A 65 -30.20 -32.59 -21.50
CA LYS A 65 -31.32 -33.21 -22.24
C LYS A 65 -30.87 -34.38 -23.11
N GLU A 66 -29.69 -34.32 -23.70
CA GLU A 66 -29.07 -35.45 -24.39
C GLU A 66 -28.93 -36.67 -23.47
N LYS A 67 -28.48 -36.46 -22.22
CA LYS A 67 -28.37 -37.54 -21.24
C LYS A 67 -29.74 -38.10 -20.84
N GLU A 68 -30.72 -37.24 -20.58
CA GLU A 68 -32.09 -37.67 -20.25
C GLU A 68 -32.70 -38.53 -21.38
N VAL A 69 -32.51 -38.14 -22.65
CA VAL A 69 -32.94 -38.92 -23.81
C VAL A 69 -32.23 -40.28 -23.86
N LEU A 70 -30.92 -40.33 -23.62
CA LEU A 70 -30.16 -41.58 -23.61
C LEU A 70 -30.63 -42.52 -22.49
N THR A 71 -30.82 -42.01 -21.28
CA THR A 71 -31.32 -42.79 -20.14
C THR A 71 -32.72 -43.33 -20.42
N ALA A 72 -33.65 -42.51 -20.88
CA ALA A 72 -35.00 -42.97 -21.22
C ALA A 72 -35.01 -44.03 -22.35
N ARG A 73 -34.08 -43.93 -23.32
CA ARG A 73 -33.91 -44.96 -24.37
C ARG A 73 -33.37 -46.28 -23.80
N GLU A 74 -32.47 -46.23 -22.83
CA GLU A 74 -31.94 -47.42 -22.16
C GLU A 74 -33.01 -48.09 -21.29
N GLU A 75 -33.75 -47.32 -20.49
CA GLU A 75 -34.87 -47.81 -19.71
C GLU A 75 -35.94 -48.45 -20.60
N LEU A 76 -36.23 -47.83 -21.75
CA LEU A 76 -37.15 -48.39 -22.72
C LEU A 76 -36.66 -49.74 -23.25
N LYS A 77 -35.36 -49.90 -23.54
CA LYS A 77 -34.78 -51.18 -23.97
C LYS A 77 -34.93 -52.26 -22.89
N LEU A 78 -34.64 -51.92 -21.63
CA LEU A 78 -34.78 -52.85 -20.50
C LEU A 78 -36.24 -53.27 -20.32
N CYS A 79 -37.19 -52.33 -20.43
CA CYS A 79 -38.61 -52.62 -20.37
C CYS A 79 -39.06 -53.56 -21.50
N HIS A 80 -38.56 -53.38 -22.73
CA HIS A 80 -38.84 -54.32 -23.83
C HIS A 80 -38.35 -55.74 -23.54
N GLN A 81 -37.12 -55.88 -23.03
CA GLN A 81 -36.58 -57.19 -22.64
C GLN A 81 -37.41 -57.84 -21.53
N LYS A 82 -37.86 -57.04 -20.55
CA LYS A 82 -38.71 -57.53 -19.47
C LYS A 82 -40.07 -58.00 -19.97
N ILE A 83 -40.74 -57.20 -20.80
CA ILE A 83 -42.02 -57.57 -21.44
C ILE A 83 -41.86 -58.88 -22.23
N GLN A 84 -40.77 -59.02 -23.01
CA GLN A 84 -40.52 -60.23 -23.76
C GLN A 84 -40.39 -61.45 -22.84
N SER A 85 -39.55 -61.38 -21.81
CA SER A 85 -39.35 -62.48 -20.86
C SER A 85 -40.64 -62.87 -20.11
N VAL A 86 -41.45 -61.88 -19.70
CA VAL A 86 -42.75 -62.12 -19.04
C VAL A 86 -43.77 -62.71 -20.02
N THR A 87 -43.70 -62.34 -21.30
CA THR A 87 -44.55 -62.92 -22.36
C THR A 87 -44.19 -64.37 -22.63
N GLU A 88 -42.90 -64.71 -22.67
CA GLU A 88 -42.41 -66.10 -22.78
C GLU A 88 -42.92 -66.93 -21.59
N GLN A 89 -42.77 -66.43 -20.36
CA GLN A 89 -43.29 -67.09 -19.15
C GLN A 89 -44.82 -67.30 -19.20
N ARG A 90 -45.57 -66.34 -19.74
CA ARG A 90 -47.02 -66.46 -19.92
C ARG A 90 -47.34 -67.61 -20.88
N ASN A 91 -46.65 -67.68 -22.03
CA ASN A 91 -46.88 -68.70 -23.04
C ASN A 91 -46.52 -70.10 -22.50
N ASP A 92 -45.40 -70.25 -21.80
CA ASP A 92 -44.98 -71.51 -21.18
C ASP A 92 -46.03 -72.01 -20.17
N LEU A 93 -46.59 -71.09 -19.36
CA LEU A 93 -47.66 -71.41 -18.42
C LEU A 93 -48.96 -71.80 -19.14
N GLU A 94 -49.28 -71.17 -20.26
CA GLU A 94 -50.46 -71.49 -21.06
C GLU A 94 -50.32 -72.89 -21.68
N GLU A 95 -49.15 -73.22 -22.23
CA GLU A 95 -48.84 -74.58 -22.73
C GLU A 95 -48.88 -75.63 -21.62
N GLU A 96 -48.34 -75.33 -20.43
CA GLU A 96 -48.42 -76.24 -19.27
C GLU A 96 -49.86 -76.42 -18.78
N ILE A 97 -50.69 -75.37 -18.81
CA ILE A 97 -52.11 -75.47 -18.47
C ILE A 97 -52.82 -76.42 -19.42
N GLU A 98 -52.59 -76.34 -20.74
CA GLU A 98 -53.19 -77.27 -21.71
C GLU A 98 -52.70 -78.71 -21.49
N ARG A 99 -51.39 -78.92 -21.31
CA ARG A 99 -50.84 -80.26 -21.02
C ARG A 99 -51.44 -80.89 -19.75
N GLN A 100 -51.62 -80.12 -18.67
CA GLN A 100 -52.22 -80.64 -17.43
C GLN A 100 -53.74 -80.80 -17.51
N LYS A 101 -54.44 -80.06 -18.38
CA LYS A 101 -55.85 -80.29 -18.69
C LYS A 101 -56.05 -81.61 -19.42
N GLU A 102 -55.23 -81.89 -20.43
CA GLU A 102 -55.24 -83.17 -21.17
C GLU A 102 -54.95 -84.36 -20.25
N ALA A 103 -54.08 -84.19 -19.25
CA ALA A 103 -53.79 -85.20 -18.23
C ALA A 103 -54.83 -85.27 -17.09
N GLU A 104 -55.95 -84.54 -17.18
CA GLU A 104 -57.06 -84.50 -16.20
C GLU A 104 -56.66 -84.08 -14.77
N ARG A 105 -55.53 -83.39 -14.59
CA ARG A 105 -55.00 -82.96 -13.28
C ARG A 105 -55.57 -81.60 -12.84
N SER A 106 -56.87 -81.58 -12.54
CA SER A 106 -57.64 -80.36 -12.23
C SER A 106 -57.02 -79.45 -11.15
N ALA A 107 -56.55 -80.01 -10.03
CA ALA A 107 -55.93 -79.24 -8.94
C ALA A 107 -54.65 -78.50 -9.37
N VAL A 108 -53.85 -79.08 -10.27
CA VAL A 108 -52.64 -78.46 -10.83
C VAL A 108 -53.04 -77.30 -11.75
N VAL A 109 -54.03 -77.52 -12.61
CA VAL A 109 -54.58 -76.50 -13.51
C VAL A 109 -55.08 -75.27 -12.75
N PHE A 110 -55.76 -75.44 -11.61
CA PHE A 110 -56.20 -74.30 -10.79
C PHE A 110 -55.03 -73.47 -10.27
N ARG A 111 -53.94 -74.10 -9.83
CA ARG A 111 -52.74 -73.39 -9.37
C ARG A 111 -52.03 -72.66 -10.51
N LEU A 112 -51.85 -73.33 -11.66
CA LEU A 112 -51.23 -72.72 -12.84
C LEU A 112 -52.05 -71.54 -13.37
N ARG A 113 -53.39 -71.64 -13.39
CA ARG A 113 -54.26 -70.52 -13.77
C ARG A 113 -54.11 -69.31 -12.84
N ALA A 114 -53.91 -69.54 -11.53
CA ALA A 114 -53.64 -68.46 -10.59
C ALA A 114 -52.29 -67.78 -10.90
N GLN A 115 -51.25 -68.56 -11.22
CA GLN A 115 -49.94 -68.04 -11.65
C GLN A 115 -50.04 -67.28 -12.98
N HIS A 116 -50.73 -67.82 -13.98
CA HIS A 116 -50.96 -67.17 -15.27
C HIS A 116 -51.65 -65.81 -15.09
N LYS A 117 -52.70 -65.73 -14.24
CA LYS A 117 -53.36 -64.45 -13.93
C LYS A 117 -52.39 -63.43 -13.33
N HIS A 118 -51.49 -63.86 -12.45
CA HIS A 118 -50.46 -62.99 -11.88
C HIS A 118 -49.47 -62.49 -12.94
N VAL A 119 -48.99 -63.38 -13.81
CA VAL A 119 -48.10 -63.02 -14.92
C VAL A 119 -48.78 -62.06 -15.90
N CYS A 120 -50.07 -62.25 -16.21
CA CYS A 120 -50.82 -61.29 -17.04
C CYS A 120 -50.92 -59.90 -16.41
N LEU A 121 -51.12 -59.82 -15.08
CA LEU A 121 -51.11 -58.54 -14.38
C LEU A 121 -49.72 -57.88 -14.43
N MET A 122 -48.67 -58.65 -14.23
CA MET A 122 -47.29 -58.17 -14.36
C MET A 122 -47.02 -57.64 -15.78
N LEU A 123 -47.43 -58.38 -16.81
CA LEU A 123 -47.29 -57.95 -18.21
C LEU A 123 -48.02 -56.63 -18.47
N HIS A 124 -49.26 -56.50 -17.98
CA HIS A 124 -50.03 -55.28 -18.11
C HIS A 124 -49.33 -54.07 -17.47
N ASN A 125 -48.80 -54.22 -16.25
CA ASN A 125 -48.06 -53.16 -15.56
C ASN A 125 -46.80 -52.74 -16.32
N GLU A 126 -46.06 -53.69 -16.89
CA GLU A 126 -44.88 -53.40 -17.71
C GLU A 126 -45.25 -52.69 -19.03
N GLU A 127 -46.37 -53.04 -19.66
CA GLU A 127 -46.86 -52.35 -20.85
C GLU A 127 -47.31 -50.91 -20.56
N GLU A 128 -47.91 -50.67 -19.39
CA GLU A 128 -48.18 -49.31 -18.91
C GLU A 128 -46.88 -48.54 -18.68
N LEU A 129 -45.90 -49.14 -18.00
CA LEU A 129 -44.59 -48.53 -17.76
C LEU A 129 -43.89 -48.18 -19.08
N ARG A 130 -43.90 -49.08 -20.07
CA ARG A 130 -43.39 -48.81 -21.43
C ARG A 130 -44.06 -47.58 -22.05
N SER A 131 -45.37 -47.45 -21.88
CA SER A 131 -46.13 -46.32 -22.43
C SER A 131 -45.75 -45.00 -21.75
N ARG A 132 -45.53 -45.02 -20.43
CA ARG A 132 -45.04 -43.86 -19.65
C ARG A 132 -43.63 -43.44 -20.08
N ILE A 133 -42.67 -44.39 -20.10
CA ILE A 133 -41.29 -44.13 -20.56
C ILE A 133 -41.28 -43.59 -21.99
N LYS A 134 -42.13 -44.11 -22.88
CA LYS A 134 -42.24 -43.63 -24.27
C LYS A 134 -42.78 -42.20 -24.35
N ALA A 135 -43.71 -41.82 -23.48
CA ALA A 135 -44.22 -40.45 -23.41
C ALA A 135 -43.14 -39.49 -22.88
N GLU A 136 -42.43 -39.88 -21.82
CA GLU A 136 -41.29 -39.13 -21.27
C GLU A 136 -40.17 -38.97 -22.29
N LEU A 137 -39.79 -40.04 -23.00
CA LEU A 137 -38.79 -39.97 -24.07
C LEU A 137 -39.17 -38.95 -25.14
N LYS A 138 -40.43 -38.95 -25.61
CA LYS A 138 -40.92 -37.95 -26.57
C LYS A 138 -40.83 -36.53 -25.98
N GLN A 139 -41.16 -36.37 -24.71
CA GLN A 139 -41.06 -35.07 -24.04
C GLN A 139 -39.60 -34.58 -23.98
N HIS A 140 -38.65 -35.43 -23.59
CA HIS A 140 -37.23 -35.10 -23.56
C HIS A 140 -36.68 -34.79 -24.96
N GLU A 141 -37.09 -35.54 -26.00
CA GLU A 141 -36.70 -35.28 -27.38
C GLU A 141 -37.25 -33.93 -27.88
N LEU A 142 -38.50 -33.59 -27.55
CA LEU A 142 -39.08 -32.29 -27.87
C LEU A 142 -38.35 -31.14 -27.16
N GLU A 143 -37.99 -31.32 -25.89
CA GLU A 143 -37.23 -30.33 -25.13
C GLU A 143 -35.81 -30.16 -25.66
N LEU A 144 -35.13 -31.26 -26.01
CA LEU A 144 -33.82 -31.23 -26.67
C LEU A 144 -33.89 -30.43 -27.98
N ASN A 145 -34.88 -30.72 -28.83
CA ASN A 145 -35.08 -29.99 -30.08
C ASN A 145 -35.32 -28.49 -29.84
N LYS A 146 -36.11 -28.11 -28.83
CA LYS A 146 -36.31 -26.69 -28.47
C LYS A 146 -34.99 -26.01 -28.09
N VAL A 147 -34.15 -26.68 -27.29
CA VAL A 147 -32.84 -26.16 -26.90
C VAL A 147 -31.92 -26.02 -28.10
N GLU A 148 -31.92 -27.00 -29.01
CA GLU A 148 -31.12 -26.95 -30.24
C GLU A 148 -31.57 -25.84 -31.18
N LEU A 149 -32.88 -25.57 -31.28
CA LEU A 149 -33.41 -24.43 -32.03
C LEU A 149 -32.94 -23.09 -31.45
N GLU A 150 -33.02 -22.90 -30.13
CA GLU A 150 -32.54 -21.68 -29.48
C GLU A 150 -31.01 -21.53 -29.61
N LEU A 151 -30.25 -22.62 -29.51
CA LEU A 151 -28.82 -22.61 -29.81
C LEU A 151 -28.54 -22.22 -31.25
N GLY A 152 -29.31 -22.74 -32.21
CA GLY A 152 -29.24 -22.34 -33.62
C GLY A 152 -29.48 -20.84 -33.79
N ARG A 153 -30.50 -20.30 -33.12
CA ARG A 153 -30.80 -18.85 -33.12
C ARG A 153 -29.66 -18.03 -32.54
N LEU A 154 -29.10 -18.43 -31.40
CA LEU A 154 -27.98 -17.71 -30.78
C LEU A 154 -26.65 -17.89 -31.54
N SER A 155 -26.53 -18.94 -32.35
CA SER A 155 -25.33 -19.19 -33.14
C SER A 155 -25.03 -18.08 -34.15
N LEU A 156 -26.07 -17.40 -34.63
CA LEU A 156 -25.94 -16.23 -35.50
C LEU A 156 -25.13 -15.09 -34.86
N PHE A 157 -25.24 -14.93 -33.53
CA PHE A 157 -24.56 -13.86 -32.80
C PHE A 157 -23.18 -14.28 -32.26
N GLN A 158 -22.73 -15.51 -32.51
CA GLN A 158 -21.46 -15.99 -31.96
C GLN A 158 -20.27 -15.17 -32.42
N GLN A 159 -20.25 -14.80 -33.70
CA GLN A 159 -19.15 -14.01 -34.24
C GLN A 159 -19.17 -12.60 -33.66
N GLU A 160 -20.34 -11.95 -33.63
CA GLU A 160 -20.51 -10.62 -33.03
C GLU A 160 -20.07 -10.59 -31.57
N VAL A 161 -20.48 -11.57 -30.76
CA VAL A 161 -20.06 -11.66 -29.36
C VAL A 161 -18.54 -11.83 -29.23
N ARG A 162 -17.91 -12.65 -30.09
CA ARG A 162 -16.45 -12.84 -30.05
C ARG A 162 -15.71 -11.54 -30.37
N GLU A 163 -16.14 -10.84 -31.41
CA GLU A 163 -15.55 -9.57 -31.82
C GLU A 163 -15.75 -8.49 -30.74
N GLU A 164 -16.95 -8.40 -30.15
CA GLU A 164 -17.24 -7.50 -29.05
C GLU A 164 -16.39 -7.81 -27.79
N GLU A 165 -16.18 -9.09 -27.49
CA GLU A 165 -15.34 -9.52 -26.38
C GLU A 165 -13.86 -9.15 -26.57
N GLU A 166 -13.34 -9.33 -27.77
CA GLU A 166 -11.95 -9.00 -28.12
C GLU A 166 -11.73 -7.49 -28.05
N ALA A 167 -12.64 -6.72 -28.65
CA ALA A 167 -12.59 -5.26 -28.59
C ALA A 167 -12.75 -4.75 -27.14
N TYR A 168 -13.62 -5.36 -26.34
CA TYR A 168 -13.74 -5.04 -24.91
C TYR A 168 -12.44 -5.33 -24.15
N LYS A 169 -11.79 -6.49 -24.38
CA LYS A 169 -10.49 -6.82 -23.77
C LYS A 169 -9.41 -5.82 -24.14
N LEU A 170 -9.34 -5.43 -25.43
CA LEU A 170 -8.40 -4.44 -25.92
C LEU A 170 -8.63 -3.08 -25.26
N HIS A 171 -9.88 -2.61 -25.23
CA HIS A 171 -10.25 -1.35 -24.59
C HIS A 171 -9.88 -1.34 -23.10
N LYS A 172 -10.16 -2.43 -22.39
CA LYS A 172 -9.79 -2.58 -20.97
C LYS A 172 -8.28 -2.51 -20.77
N ALA A 173 -7.50 -3.16 -21.63
CA ALA A 173 -6.04 -3.12 -21.59
C ALA A 173 -5.50 -1.72 -21.87
N GLN A 174 -6.03 -1.02 -22.88
CA GLN A 174 -5.68 0.36 -23.19
C GLN A 174 -5.96 1.30 -22.01
N LYS A 175 -7.14 1.19 -21.38
CA LYS A 175 -7.50 1.99 -20.21
C LYS A 175 -6.55 1.72 -19.02
N ALA A 176 -6.13 0.46 -18.82
CA ALA A 176 -5.14 0.11 -17.80
C ALA A 176 -3.76 0.74 -18.09
N VAL A 177 -3.30 0.70 -19.35
CA VAL A 177 -2.05 1.34 -19.77
C VAL A 177 -2.09 2.85 -19.54
N LEU A 178 -3.17 3.52 -19.94
CA LEU A 178 -3.33 4.96 -19.72
C LEU A 178 -3.30 5.32 -18.24
N ARG A 179 -4.00 4.56 -17.39
CA ARG A 179 -3.97 4.75 -15.94
C ARG A 179 -2.57 4.60 -15.38
N LEU A 180 -1.82 3.59 -15.82
CA LEU A 180 -0.42 3.39 -15.40
C LEU A 180 0.49 4.54 -15.86
N GLN A 181 0.32 5.04 -17.09
CA GLN A 181 1.08 6.18 -17.60
C GLN A 181 0.80 7.45 -16.80
N GLN A 182 -0.47 7.73 -16.48
CA GLN A 182 -0.87 8.85 -15.64
C GLN A 182 -0.24 8.76 -14.25
N GLN A 183 -0.29 7.58 -13.62
CA GLN A 183 0.33 7.35 -12.31
C GLN A 183 1.86 7.52 -12.36
N ARG A 184 2.52 7.03 -13.42
CA ARG A 184 3.97 7.23 -13.63
C ARG A 184 4.32 8.71 -13.75
N LYS A 185 3.58 9.47 -14.58
CA LYS A 185 3.78 10.92 -14.73
C LYS A 185 3.56 11.66 -13.41
N ALA A 186 2.49 11.32 -12.68
CA ALA A 186 2.21 11.91 -11.37
C ALA A 186 3.33 11.63 -10.36
N SER A 187 3.82 10.37 -10.31
CA SER A 187 4.93 9.98 -9.45
C SER A 187 6.23 10.71 -9.79
N GLN A 188 6.57 10.79 -11.08
CA GLN A 188 7.75 11.54 -11.55
C GLN A 188 7.66 13.03 -11.19
N ASN A 189 6.50 13.66 -11.41
CA ASN A 189 6.29 15.06 -11.08
C ASN A 189 6.45 15.32 -9.57
N MET A 190 5.93 14.42 -8.72
CA MET A 190 6.11 14.52 -7.26
C MET A 190 7.58 14.36 -6.86
N GLN A 191 8.31 13.45 -7.50
CA GLN A 191 9.74 13.28 -7.26
C GLN A 191 10.54 14.52 -7.65
N LEU A 192 10.24 15.12 -8.81
CA LEU A 192 10.89 16.36 -9.26
C LEU A 192 10.61 17.52 -8.31
N LYS A 193 9.35 17.71 -7.87
CA LYS A 193 8.99 18.74 -6.88
C LYS A 193 9.74 18.54 -5.56
N ARG A 194 9.85 17.30 -5.09
CA ARG A 194 10.61 16.98 -3.87
C ARG A 194 12.09 17.30 -4.04
N GLN A 195 12.68 16.94 -5.18
CA GLN A 195 14.10 17.22 -5.45
C GLN A 195 14.36 18.72 -5.51
N HIS A 196 13.46 19.50 -6.13
CA HIS A 196 13.54 20.95 -6.17
C HIS A 196 13.56 21.53 -4.76
N LEU A 197 12.63 21.12 -3.90
CA LEU A 197 12.55 21.57 -2.52
C LEU A 197 13.82 21.23 -1.72
N ILE A 198 14.37 20.03 -1.90
CA ILE A 198 15.64 19.63 -1.25
C ILE A 198 16.79 20.52 -1.72
N ASN A 199 16.88 20.78 -3.03
CA ASN A 199 17.93 21.61 -3.59
C ASN A 199 17.81 23.07 -3.13
N GLU A 200 16.60 23.62 -3.05
CA GLU A 200 16.34 24.96 -2.51
C GLU A 200 16.76 25.06 -1.04
N GLN A 201 16.37 24.09 -0.22
CA GLN A 201 16.77 24.03 1.19
C GLN A 201 18.29 23.91 1.35
N ALA A 202 18.95 23.10 0.52
CA ALA A 202 20.40 22.96 0.53
C ALA A 202 21.11 24.27 0.12
N ALA A 203 20.60 24.95 -0.92
CA ALA A 203 21.14 26.23 -1.36
C ALA A 203 20.98 27.32 -0.29
N GLU A 204 19.82 27.39 0.36
CA GLU A 204 19.57 28.34 1.44
C GLU A 204 20.47 28.07 2.64
N LYS A 205 20.63 26.79 3.03
CA LYS A 205 21.54 26.39 4.10
C LYS A 205 22.99 26.78 3.77
N MET A 206 23.44 26.56 2.55
CA MET A 206 24.79 26.93 2.10
C MET A 206 25.00 28.46 2.15
N LYS A 207 24.00 29.26 1.78
CA LYS A 207 24.06 30.73 1.90
C LYS A 207 24.18 31.16 3.36
N MET A 208 23.33 30.62 4.23
CA MET A 208 23.37 30.92 5.67
C MET A 208 24.72 30.54 6.29
N GLU A 209 25.24 29.35 5.96
CA GLU A 209 26.57 28.91 6.41
C GLU A 209 27.68 29.84 5.92
N ALA A 210 27.66 30.27 4.65
CA ALA A 210 28.63 31.22 4.10
C ALA A 210 28.55 32.60 4.79
N GLU A 211 27.35 33.09 5.10
CA GLU A 211 27.18 34.33 5.87
C GLU A 211 27.69 34.22 7.30
N HIS A 212 27.41 33.11 7.97
CA HIS A 212 27.94 32.83 9.31
C HIS A 212 29.47 32.78 9.31
N GLN A 213 30.07 32.13 8.31
CA GLN A 213 31.53 32.10 8.14
C GLN A 213 32.10 33.50 7.94
N ARG A 214 31.52 34.32 7.05
CA ARG A 214 31.96 35.71 6.84
C ARG A 214 31.88 36.56 8.11
N LYS A 215 30.78 36.44 8.88
CA LYS A 215 30.61 37.14 10.16
C LYS A 215 31.66 36.69 11.19
N ALA A 216 31.93 35.39 11.27
CA ALA A 216 32.95 34.84 12.15
C ALA A 216 34.35 35.32 11.78
N GLU A 217 34.70 35.37 10.49
CA GLU A 217 35.97 35.89 10.00
C GLU A 217 36.13 37.38 10.28
N ALA A 218 35.10 38.20 10.00
CA ALA A 218 35.12 39.63 10.30
C ALA A 218 35.31 39.89 11.81
N SER A 219 34.64 39.12 12.66
CA SER A 219 34.82 39.17 14.11
C SER A 219 36.24 38.80 14.53
N ARG A 220 36.81 37.71 13.98
CA ARG A 220 38.21 37.31 14.22
C ARG A 220 39.19 38.41 13.84
N LEU A 221 39.04 39.01 12.66
CA LEU A 221 39.89 40.11 12.21
C LEU A 221 39.77 41.33 13.14
N SER A 222 38.56 41.66 13.57
CA SER A 222 38.30 42.77 14.50
C SER A 222 38.94 42.54 15.87
N HIS A 223 38.89 41.31 16.37
CA HIS A 223 39.59 40.91 17.59
C HIS A 223 41.11 41.03 17.43
N MET A 224 41.69 40.56 16.31
CA MET A 224 43.14 40.69 16.06
C MET A 224 43.59 42.16 16.05
N ILE A 225 42.81 43.05 15.44
CA ILE A 225 43.10 44.49 15.40
C ILE A 225 43.02 45.07 16.82
N THR A 226 41.94 44.77 17.55
CA THR A 226 41.75 45.21 18.94
C THR A 226 42.89 44.74 19.84
N ASP A 227 43.29 43.48 19.73
CA ASP A 227 44.39 42.90 20.50
C ASP A 227 45.72 43.60 20.22
N LYS A 228 45.97 43.99 18.97
CA LYS A 228 47.17 44.75 18.60
C LYS A 228 47.18 46.13 19.25
N TYR A 229 46.08 46.88 19.14
CA TYR A 229 45.94 48.19 19.79
C TYR A 229 45.99 48.10 21.32
N LEU A 230 45.41 47.05 21.91
CA LEU A 230 45.46 46.82 23.35
C LEU A 230 46.89 46.55 23.82
N LYS A 231 47.64 45.70 23.12
CA LYS A 231 49.06 45.46 23.39
C LYS A 231 49.88 46.75 23.29
N GLU A 232 49.65 47.56 22.26
CA GLU A 232 50.32 48.86 22.12
C GLU A 232 49.96 49.82 23.26
N THR A 233 48.69 49.89 23.64
CA THR A 233 48.23 50.75 24.75
C THR A 233 48.82 50.30 26.09
N ILE A 234 48.83 49.00 26.38
CA ILE A 234 49.45 48.44 27.59
C ILE A 234 50.95 48.75 27.62
N LYS A 235 51.65 48.64 26.48
CA LYS A 235 53.07 49.03 26.39
C LYS A 235 53.28 50.51 26.71
N ARG A 236 52.46 51.42 26.16
CA ARG A 236 52.53 52.86 26.45
C ARG A 236 52.29 53.15 27.94
N ILE A 237 51.28 52.52 28.54
CA ILE A 237 50.98 52.67 29.97
C ILE A 237 52.15 52.17 30.83
N ASN A 238 52.74 51.02 30.49
CA ASN A 238 53.88 50.48 31.23
C ASN A 238 55.13 51.37 31.10
N GLN A 239 55.37 51.95 29.93
CA GLN A 239 56.46 52.90 29.72
C GLN A 239 56.25 54.19 30.54
N GLN A 240 55.05 54.77 30.50
CA GLN A 240 54.72 55.93 31.33
C GLN A 240 54.89 55.63 32.82
N LYS A 241 54.42 54.47 33.29
CA LYS A 241 54.61 54.04 34.68
C LYS A 241 56.09 53.90 35.05
N ALA A 242 56.93 53.38 34.15
CA ALA A 242 58.37 53.26 34.37
C ALA A 242 59.07 54.63 34.40
N GLU A 243 58.69 55.55 33.53
CA GLU A 243 59.20 56.94 33.52
C GLU A 243 58.79 57.70 34.78
N GLU A 244 57.52 57.62 35.19
CA GLU A 244 57.03 58.18 36.45
C GLU A 244 57.75 57.58 37.66
N GLU A 245 57.97 56.26 37.66
CA GLU A 245 58.72 55.58 38.71
C GLU A 245 60.18 56.04 38.77
N GLN A 246 60.83 56.20 37.62
CA GLN A 246 62.19 56.74 37.54
C GLN A 246 62.24 58.19 38.04
N GLN A 247 61.29 59.04 37.65
CA GLN A 247 61.19 60.41 38.17
C GLN A 247 60.96 60.44 39.68
N ARG A 248 60.10 59.55 40.22
CA ARG A 248 59.92 59.39 41.67
C ARG A 248 61.23 58.98 42.35
N MET A 249 61.96 58.03 41.77
CA MET A 249 63.26 57.57 42.31
C MET A 249 64.32 58.67 42.25
N GLU A 250 64.38 59.44 41.17
CA GLU A 250 65.30 60.58 41.03
C GLU A 250 64.96 61.70 42.03
N MET A 251 63.67 62.04 42.17
CA MET A 251 63.20 62.98 43.18
C MET A 251 63.54 62.49 44.59
N GLN A 252 63.33 61.20 44.88
CA GLN A 252 63.69 60.58 46.15
C GLN A 252 65.21 60.70 46.39
N LYS A 253 66.03 60.38 45.39
CA LYS A 253 67.49 60.49 45.46
C LYS A 253 67.95 61.93 45.70
N ARG A 254 67.35 62.91 45.02
CA ARG A 254 67.61 64.34 45.24
C ARG A 254 67.23 64.76 46.66
N ARG A 255 66.09 64.31 47.17
CA ARG A 255 65.67 64.57 48.56
C ARG A 255 66.65 63.96 49.57
N THR A 256 67.10 62.73 49.35
CA THR A 256 68.10 62.08 50.21
C THR A 256 69.43 62.84 50.17
N GLN A 257 69.93 63.21 48.99
CA GLN A 257 71.17 63.96 48.83
C GLN A 257 71.09 65.36 49.46
N ALA A 258 69.95 66.04 49.34
CA ALA A 258 69.72 67.32 50.01
C ALA A 258 69.70 67.17 51.54
N ALA A 259 69.09 66.09 52.06
CA ALA A 259 69.12 65.78 53.49
C ALA A 259 70.55 65.48 53.99
N GLU A 260 71.35 64.76 53.21
CA GLU A 260 72.78 64.51 53.49
C GLU A 260 73.61 65.81 53.47
N SER A 261 73.37 66.68 52.47
CA SER A 261 74.05 67.98 52.38
C SER A 261 73.68 68.90 53.55
N LEU A 262 72.40 68.97 53.93
CA LEU A 262 71.96 69.70 55.13
C LEU A 262 72.59 69.14 56.39
N LYS A 263 72.69 67.80 56.52
CA LYS A 263 73.39 67.16 57.65
C LYS A 263 74.84 67.62 57.71
N SER A 264 75.57 67.60 56.59
CA SER A 264 76.96 68.07 56.52
C SER A 264 77.09 69.58 56.82
N ASN A 265 76.15 70.41 56.36
CA ASN A 265 76.16 71.86 56.62
C ASN A 265 75.84 72.19 58.09
N ILE A 266 74.95 71.42 58.73
CA ILE A 266 74.70 71.50 60.18
C ILE A 266 75.96 71.09 60.96
N GLU A 267 76.66 70.04 60.54
CA GLU A 267 77.95 69.63 61.14
C GLU A 267 79.01 70.73 60.95
N ALA A 268 79.12 71.33 59.76
CA ALA A 268 80.04 72.43 59.48
C ALA A 268 79.72 73.70 60.29
N ASN A 269 78.45 74.09 60.41
CA ASN A 269 78.07 75.23 61.25
C ASN A 269 78.28 74.95 62.74
N LYS A 270 78.07 73.71 63.21
CA LYS A 270 78.47 73.32 64.58
C LYS A 270 79.97 73.54 64.80
N THR A 271 80.81 73.17 63.82
CA THR A 271 82.26 73.45 63.89
C THR A 271 82.60 74.94 63.77
N HIS A 272 81.88 75.70 62.94
CA HIS A 272 82.11 77.14 62.77
C HIS A 272 81.75 77.91 64.05
N ILE A 273 80.63 77.59 64.71
CA ILE A 273 80.25 78.22 65.99
C ILE A 273 81.28 77.93 67.08
N THR A 274 81.86 76.72 67.11
CA THR A 274 82.96 76.39 68.06
C THR A 274 84.24 77.16 67.74
N ILE A 275 84.49 77.52 66.47
CA ILE A 275 85.68 78.30 66.06
C ILE A 275 85.46 79.82 66.23
N THR A 276 84.28 80.37 65.92
CA THR A 276 84.02 81.82 66.09
C THR A 276 83.85 82.21 67.55
N SER A 277 83.29 81.34 68.39
CA SER A 277 83.36 81.54 69.85
C SER A 277 84.80 81.47 70.39
N ALA A 278 85.72 80.81 69.69
CA ALA A 278 87.15 80.84 69.98
C ALA A 278 87.89 82.06 69.38
N ALA A 279 87.38 82.67 68.30
CA ALA A 279 87.97 83.84 67.63
C ALA A 279 87.47 85.20 68.17
N GLU A 280 86.23 85.28 68.66
CA GLU A 280 85.73 86.44 69.41
C GLU A 280 86.46 86.60 70.77
N ALA A 281 87.08 85.53 71.28
CA ALA A 281 88.02 85.60 72.41
C ALA A 281 89.42 86.14 72.03
N ALA A 282 89.74 86.31 70.74
CA ALA A 282 91.08 86.67 70.25
C ALA A 282 91.20 88.08 69.62
N ALA A 283 90.12 88.69 69.13
CA ALA A 283 90.15 90.00 68.46
C ALA A 283 90.07 91.22 69.40
N GLU A 284 89.92 91.03 70.71
CA GLU A 284 90.04 92.09 71.74
C GLU A 284 91.50 92.59 71.96
N LYS A 285 92.45 92.23 71.09
CA LYS A 285 93.89 92.53 71.26
C LYS A 285 94.60 93.00 69.97
N GLN A 286 94.20 94.15 69.42
CA GLN A 286 95.01 94.98 68.50
C GLN A 286 94.19 96.25 68.12
N SER A 287 94.17 97.41 68.77
CA SER A 287 95.01 98.08 69.78
C SER A 287 96.51 98.07 69.46
N HIS A 288 97.00 99.21 68.97
CA HIS A 288 98.37 99.66 68.72
C HIS A 288 98.94 99.64 67.29
N CYS A 289 99.36 100.85 66.86
CA CYS A 289 100.02 101.30 65.61
C CYS A 289 99.08 101.38 64.39
N TYR A 290 98.69 102.53 63.84
CA TYR A 290 99.16 103.94 63.90
C TYR A 290 97.96 104.89 63.97
#